data_AF-A0A429HN27-F1
#
_entry.id   AF-A0A429HN27-F1
#
_cell.length_a   1.000
_cell.length_b   1.000
_cell.length_c   1.000
_cell.angle_alpha   90.00
_cell.angle_beta   90.00
_cell.angle_gamma   90.00
#
_symmetry.space_group_name_H-M   'P 1'
#
loop_
_entity.id
_entity.type
_entity.pdbx_description
1 polymer ?
#
loop_
_entity_poly.entity_id
_entity_poly.type
_entity_poly.pdbx_seq_one_letter_code
_entity_poly.pdbx_strand_id
1 'polypeptide(L)'
;MTHDMLDTLRPLLAAEASAEAYASGAEPGDLEQAVWVRLLERLGTDGPPADPAAWLRGAVRSEASRTRRTASVELPYASEP
;
A
#
# COMPACT_ATOMS: atom_id res chain seq x y z
N MET A 1 -12.45 -18.91 -1.32
CA MET A 1 -11.33 -18.58 -2.23
C MET A 1 -10.83 -17.16 -2.03
N THR A 2 -11.60 -16.10 -2.33
CA THR A 2 -11.13 -14.72 -2.11
C THR A 2 -10.92 -14.40 -0.64
N HIS A 3 -11.78 -14.90 0.26
CA HIS A 3 -11.61 -14.73 1.71
C HIS A 3 -10.32 -15.38 2.24
N ASP A 4 -10.06 -16.65 1.87
CA ASP A 4 -8.84 -17.37 2.27
C ASP A 4 -7.56 -16.68 1.75
N MET A 5 -7.63 -16.10 0.55
CA MET A 5 -6.56 -15.28 0.00
C MET A 5 -6.33 -14.02 0.84
N LEU A 6 -7.39 -13.31 1.24
CA LEU A 6 -7.28 -12.11 2.08
C LEU A 6 -6.68 -12.44 3.45
N ASP A 7 -7.08 -13.55 4.07
CA ASP A 7 -6.52 -14.01 5.35
C ASP A 7 -5.02 -14.33 5.22
N THR A 8 -4.60 -14.89 4.08
CA THR A 8 -3.20 -15.17 3.80
C THR A 8 -2.40 -13.88 3.55
N LEU A 9 -2.99 -12.91 2.85
CA LEU A 9 -2.33 -11.66 2.48
C LEU A 9 -2.22 -10.68 3.64
N ARG A 10 -3.15 -10.70 4.60
CA ARG A 10 -3.19 -9.72 5.70
C ARG A 10 -1.90 -9.65 6.52
N PRO A 11 -1.35 -10.75 7.06
CA PRO A 11 -0.08 -10.68 7.80
C PRO A 11 1.11 -10.32 6.90
N LEU A 12 1.08 -10.72 5.62
CA LEU A 12 2.11 -10.35 4.64
C LEU A 12 2.09 -8.82 4.40
N LEU A 13 0.90 -8.25 4.23
CA LEU A 13 0.73 -6.82 4.00
C LEU A 13 1.24 -6.00 5.18
N ALA A 14 0.85 -6.37 6.40
CA ALA A 14 1.31 -5.67 7.60
C ALA A 14 2.84 -5.68 7.70
N ALA A 15 3.48 -6.81 7.40
CA ALA A 15 4.94 -6.92 7.42
C ALA A 15 5.62 -6.05 6.34
N GLU A 16 5.15 -6.12 5.09
CA GLU A 16 5.72 -5.34 3.98
C GLU A 16 5.47 -3.83 4.16
N ALA A 17 4.27 -3.45 4.59
CA ALA A 17 3.92 -2.05 4.87
C ALA A 17 4.77 -1.48 6.01
N SER A 18 4.97 -2.23 7.10
CA SER A 18 5.84 -1.81 8.20
C SER A 18 7.28 -1.60 7.73
N ALA A 19 7.81 -2.51 6.89
CA ALA A 19 9.16 -2.42 6.36
C ALA A 19 9.35 -1.20 5.42
N GLU A 20 8.43 -1.00 4.49
CA GLU A 20 8.51 0.13 3.54
C GLU A 20 8.19 1.47 4.21
N ALA A 21 7.30 1.51 5.21
CA ALA A 21 7.03 2.68 6.04
C ALA A 21 8.29 3.13 6.79
N TYR A 22 8.98 2.20 7.46
CA TYR A 22 10.24 2.49 8.12
C TYR A 22 11.29 3.11 7.18
N ALA A 23 11.36 2.64 5.93
CA ALA A 23 12.29 3.15 4.92
C ALA A 23 11.85 4.45 4.24
N SER A 24 10.58 4.83 4.33
CA SER A 24 10.00 6.00 3.63
C SER A 24 9.57 7.13 4.54
N GLY A 25 9.46 6.89 5.85
CA GLY A 25 8.82 7.81 6.78
C GLY A 25 7.30 7.89 6.62
N ALA A 26 6.70 6.96 5.86
CA ALA A 26 5.25 6.85 5.73
C ALA A 26 4.63 6.16 6.95
N GLU A 27 3.33 6.33 7.14
CA GLU A 27 2.57 5.56 8.12
C GLU A 27 2.24 4.16 7.55
N PRO A 28 2.57 3.05 8.26
CA PRO A 28 2.25 1.70 7.80
C PRO A 28 0.77 1.53 7.45
N GLY A 29 -0.13 2.04 8.30
CA GLY A 29 -1.59 1.91 8.11
C GLY A 29 -2.09 2.52 6.79
N ASP A 30 -1.52 3.65 6.37
CA ASP A 30 -1.88 4.29 5.11
C ASP A 30 -1.46 3.44 3.90
N LEU A 31 -0.28 2.82 3.97
CA LEU A 31 0.18 1.89 2.93
C LEU A 31 -0.69 0.64 2.87
N GLU A 32 -1.03 0.05 4.02
CA GLU A 32 -1.95 -1.09 4.08
C GLU A 32 -3.30 -0.75 3.45
N GLN A 33 -3.88 0.38 3.83
CA GLN A 33 -5.17 0.83 3.33
C GLN A 33 -5.13 1.03 1.80
N ALA A 34 -4.14 1.76 1.28
CA ALA A 34 -4.02 2.04 -0.14
C ALA A 34 -3.88 0.75 -0.97
N VAL A 35 -3.10 -0.22 -0.49
CA VAL A 35 -2.93 -1.51 -1.16
C VAL A 35 -4.23 -2.34 -1.11
N TRP A 36 -4.97 -2.32 0.01
CA TRP A 36 -6.28 -2.97 0.07
C TRP A 36 -7.29 -2.39 -0.90
N VAL A 37 -7.35 -1.06 -1.01
CA VAL A 37 -8.22 -0.39 -1.99
C VAL A 37 -7.89 -0.84 -3.40
N ARG A 38 -6.61 -0.81 -3.80
CA ARG A 38 -6.20 -1.30 -5.13
C ARG A 38 -6.52 -2.77 -5.37
N LEU A 39 -6.44 -3.61 -4.33
CA LEU A 39 -6.81 -5.02 -4.46
C LEU A 39 -8.31 -5.17 -4.71
N LEU A 40 -9.15 -4.46 -3.94
CA LEU A 40 -10.60 -4.51 -4.09
C LEU A 40 -11.06 -3.99 -5.46
N GLU A 41 -10.49 -2.89 -5.93
CA GLU A 41 -10.74 -2.35 -7.27
C GLU A 41 -10.41 -3.40 -8.34
N ARG A 42 -9.22 -4.00 -8.26
CA ARG A 42 -8.77 -5.02 -9.20
C ARG A 42 -9.64 -6.27 -9.17
N LEU A 43 -10.08 -6.71 -7.99
CA LEU A 43 -11.01 -7.83 -7.87
C LEU A 43 -12.35 -7.53 -8.54
N GLY A 44 -12.78 -6.27 -8.55
CA GLY A 44 -14.00 -5.81 -9.24
C GLY A 44 -13.86 -5.73 -10.76
N THR A 45 -12.64 -5.50 -11.30
CA THR A 45 -12.40 -5.31 -12.73
C THR A 45 -11.81 -6.51 -13.44
N ASP A 46 -10.72 -7.06 -12.90
CA ASP A 46 -9.85 -8.04 -13.55
C ASP A 46 -9.79 -9.38 -12.81
N GLY A 47 -10.45 -9.46 -11.65
CA GLY A 47 -10.39 -10.62 -10.77
C GLY A 47 -9.06 -10.75 -10.01
N PRO A 48 -8.84 -11.89 -9.33
CA PRO A 48 -7.70 -12.06 -8.45
C PRO A 48 -6.35 -12.08 -9.21
N PRO A 49 -5.26 -11.60 -8.58
CA PRO A 49 -3.90 -11.83 -9.07
C PRO A 49 -3.60 -13.30 -9.33
N ALA A 50 -2.86 -13.58 -10.41
CA ALA A 50 -2.29 -14.90 -10.63
C ALA A 50 -1.30 -15.30 -9.51
N ASP A 51 -0.52 -14.32 -9.02
CA ASP A 51 0.30 -14.43 -7.82
C ASP A 51 -0.03 -13.27 -6.87
N PRO A 52 -0.88 -13.49 -5.85
CA PRO A 52 -1.29 -12.44 -4.95
C PRO A 52 -0.17 -11.88 -4.08
N ALA A 53 0.80 -12.71 -3.67
CA ALA A 53 1.89 -12.28 -2.80
C ALA A 53 2.91 -11.41 -3.57
N ALA A 54 3.29 -11.82 -4.79
CA ALA A 54 4.16 -11.02 -5.64
C ALA A 54 3.50 -9.69 -6.05
N TRP A 55 2.20 -9.74 -6.39
CA TRP A 55 1.44 -8.53 -6.68
C TRP A 55 1.41 -7.57 -5.48
N LEU A 56 1.19 -8.10 -4.27
CA LEU A 56 1.14 -7.30 -3.04
C LEU A 56 2.46 -6.56 -2.78
N ARG A 57 3.59 -7.26 -2.87
CA ARG A 57 4.92 -6.64 -2.70
C ARG A 57 5.15 -5.50 -3.69
N GLY A 58 4.78 -5.71 -4.96
CA GLY A 58 4.85 -4.68 -5.99
C GLY A 58 3.95 -3.48 -5.69
N ALA A 59 2.73 -3.73 -5.21
CA ALA A 59 1.78 -2.69 -4.84
C ALA A 59 2.29 -1.85 -3.66
N VAL A 60 2.74 -2.48 -2.56
CA VAL A 60 3.31 -1.78 -1.39
C VAL A 60 4.47 -0.88 -1.81
N ARG A 61 5.42 -1.42 -2.59
CA ARG A 61 6.56 -0.63 -3.07
C ARG A 61 6.13 0.54 -3.96
N SER A 62 5.10 0.34 -4.79
CA SER A 62 4.53 1.40 -5.63
C SER A 62 3.96 2.53 -4.78
N GLU A 63 3.17 2.20 -3.75
CA GLU A 63 2.55 3.18 -2.85
C GLU A 63 3.60 3.90 -2.00
N ALA A 64 4.54 3.18 -1.38
CA ALA A 64 5.63 3.81 -0.63
C ALA A 64 6.46 4.78 -1.49
N SER A 65 6.68 4.43 -2.76
CA SER A 65 7.37 5.31 -3.72
C SER A 65 6.53 6.51 -4.16
N ARG A 66 5.20 6.43 -4.11
CA ARG A 66 4.29 7.57 -4.35
C ARG A 66 4.31 8.49 -3.13
N THR A 67 4.14 7.96 -1.93
CA THR A 67 4.16 8.74 -0.67
C THR A 67 5.46 9.52 -0.52
N ARG A 68 6.62 8.89 -0.76
CA ARG A 68 7.93 9.59 -0.76
C ARG A 68 7.98 10.76 -1.74
N ARG A 69 7.47 10.56 -2.95
CA ARG A 69 7.46 11.59 -4.00
C ARG A 69 6.54 12.75 -3.61
N THR A 70 5.35 12.45 -3.10
CA THR A 70 4.40 13.47 -2.62
C THR A 70 5.00 14.28 -1.47
N ALA A 71 5.53 13.62 -0.44
CA ALA A 71 6.16 14.29 0.70
C ALA A 71 7.38 15.15 0.31
N SER A 72 8.07 14.80 -0.78
CA SER A 72 9.19 15.62 -1.29
C SER A 72 8.73 16.88 -2.05
N VAL A 73 7.48 16.90 -2.53
CA VAL A 73 6.90 18.00 -3.34
C VAL A 73 6.01 18.90 -2.49
N GLU A 74 5.40 18.35 -1.44
CA GLU A 74 4.54 19.12 -0.54
C GLU A 74 5.36 20.16 0.24
N LEU A 75 4.95 21.41 0.10
CA LEU A 75 5.46 22.52 0.90
C LEU A 75 4.54 22.74 2.09
N PRO A 76 5.08 23.02 3.29
CA PRO A 76 4.27 23.45 4.42
C PRO A 76 3.40 24.63 4.00
N TYR A 77 2.12 24.61 4.38
CA TYR A 77 1.27 25.79 4.21
C TYR A 77 1.92 26.97 4.94
N ALA A 78 1.92 28.14 4.31
CA ALA A 78 2.42 29.34 4.97
C ALA A 78 1.60 29.55 6.25
N SER A 79 2.27 29.63 7.40
CA SER A 79 1.61 29.96 8.65
C SER A 79 0.86 31.28 8.49
N GLU A 80 -0.45 31.27 8.74
CA GLU A 80 -1.27 32.48 8.73
C GLU A 80 -0.73 33.49 9.78
N PRO A 81 -0.72 34.80 9.44
CA PRO A 81 -0.09 35.85 10.24
C PRO A 81 -0.79 36.13 11.58
#